data_AF-A0A069QI22-F1
#
_entry.id   AF-A0A069QI22-F1
#
_cell.length_a   1.000
_cell.length_b   1.000
_cell.length_c   1.000
_cell.angle_alpha   90.00
_cell.angle_beta   90.00
_cell.angle_gamma   90.00
#
_symmetry.space_group_name_H-M   'P 1'
#
loop_
_entity.id
_entity.type
_entity.pdbx_description
1 polymer ?
#
loop_
_entity_poly.entity_id
_entity_poly.type
_entity_poly.pdbx_seq_one_letter_code
_entity_poly.pdbx_strand_id
1 'polypeptide(L)'
;MTREELIEKAAKKYCQDNIPNLPQMHLTISTAFEAGLNGRTTTKYQNLQQFKRINMKKISNEQELFELFCDKDNCFGQYQEPFLEIVHNEVWAANRRMAVAVKAELVSEKHHKRKLTKNIEFGTPCNAKVTLKAIKDALAKLPMVEEEDMEDVDCDECDGSGKVECEYIDNNGATHEVTADCPICFGTGYVDGAPKKTGKMIADFSTPIKLGEAYFMGYRLDILAQAMELLGLETLTMTHHGGYGIGKGRACELQADGVRFLLAPMLAEDVHNVIEIEV
;
A
#
# COMPACT_ATOMS: atom_id res chain seq x y z
N MET A 1 -13.75 34.82 41.21
CA MET A 1 -13.62 33.42 40.76
C MET A 1 -14.89 33.08 40.00
N THR A 2 -14.78 32.77 38.71
CA THR A 2 -15.92 32.55 37.82
C THR A 2 -16.57 31.18 38.09
N ARG A 3 -17.79 30.98 37.60
CA ARG A 3 -18.51 29.70 37.73
C ARG A 3 -17.72 28.54 37.07
N GLU A 4 -17.01 28.83 35.99
CA GLU A 4 -16.16 27.87 35.28
C GLU A 4 -14.95 27.46 36.11
N GLU A 5 -14.29 28.41 36.78
CA GLU A 5 -13.16 28.12 37.69
C GLU A 5 -13.59 27.26 38.89
N LEU A 6 -14.82 27.44 39.39
CA LEU A 6 -15.39 26.60 40.45
C LEU A 6 -15.63 25.16 39.97
N ILE A 7 -16.14 24.99 38.75
CA ILE A 7 -16.39 23.67 38.15
C ILE A 7 -15.07 22.94 37.89
N GLU A 8 -14.07 23.63 37.35
CA GLU A 8 -12.75 23.05 37.07
C GLU A 8 -12.04 22.63 38.36
N LYS A 9 -12.13 23.45 39.41
CA LYS A 9 -11.55 23.15 40.72
C LYS A 9 -12.24 21.97 41.40
N ALA A 10 -13.57 21.86 41.28
CA ALA A 10 -14.32 20.72 41.79
C ALA A 10 -13.98 19.43 41.02
N ALA A 11 -13.86 19.49 39.68
CA ALA A 11 -13.49 18.35 38.85
C ALA A 11 -12.06 17.86 39.14
N LYS A 12 -11.09 18.76 39.28
CA LYS A 12 -9.70 18.41 39.65
C LYS A 12 -9.64 17.75 41.02
N LYS A 13 -10.37 18.27 42.00
CA LYS A 13 -10.46 17.68 43.34
C LYS A 13 -11.11 16.29 43.30
N TYR A 14 -12.20 16.13 42.56
CA TYR A 14 -12.85 14.82 42.39
C TYR A 14 -11.92 13.79 41.76
N CYS A 15 -11.16 14.16 40.72
CA CYS A 15 -10.17 13.28 40.10
C CYS A 15 -9.03 12.91 41.06
N GLN A 16 -8.53 13.86 41.85
CA GLN A 16 -7.48 13.60 42.84
C GLN A 16 -7.95 12.68 43.98
N ASP A 17 -9.20 12.86 44.43
CA ASP A 17 -9.75 12.13 45.56
C ASP A 17 -10.27 10.73 45.18
N ASN A 18 -10.67 10.51 43.92
CA ASN A 18 -11.37 9.29 43.49
C ASN A 18 -10.67 8.47 42.39
N ILE A 19 -9.67 9.03 41.70
CA ILE A 19 -8.89 8.29 40.72
C ILE A 19 -7.53 7.97 41.36
N PRO A 20 -7.27 6.70 41.75
CA PRO A 20 -5.96 6.33 42.27
C PRO A 20 -4.90 6.74 41.25
N ASN A 21 -3.83 7.39 41.72
CA ASN A 21 -2.76 7.82 40.82
C ASN A 21 -2.16 6.60 40.10
N LEU A 22 -1.63 6.80 38.89
CA LEU A 22 -1.10 5.72 38.06
C LEU A 22 -0.13 4.76 38.81
N PRO A 23 0.75 5.26 39.70
CA PRO A 23 1.57 4.41 40.57
C PRO A 23 0.77 3.54 41.55
N GLN A 24 -0.27 4.09 42.19
CA GLN A 24 -1.15 3.33 43.07
C GLN A 24 -1.97 2.30 42.32
N MET A 25 -2.47 2.62 41.11
CA MET A 25 -3.11 1.62 40.25
C MET A 25 -2.15 0.49 39.89
N HIS A 26 -0.91 0.81 39.52
CA HIS A 26 0.12 -0.18 39.24
C HIS A 26 0.42 -1.04 40.47
N LEU A 27 0.51 -0.43 41.66
CA LEU A 27 0.75 -1.15 42.90
C LEU A 27 -0.44 -2.07 43.23
N THR A 28 -1.68 -1.58 43.15
CA THR A 28 -2.88 -2.38 43.42
C THR A 28 -3.05 -3.52 42.43
N ILE A 29 -2.77 -3.30 41.14
CA ILE A 29 -2.77 -4.35 40.12
C ILE A 29 -1.66 -5.37 40.42
N SER A 30 -0.44 -4.93 40.72
CA SER A 30 0.67 -5.82 41.09
C SER A 30 0.37 -6.62 42.35
N THR A 31 -0.18 -6.01 43.40
CA THR A 31 -0.53 -6.69 44.66
C THR A 31 -1.70 -7.66 44.47
N ALA A 32 -2.72 -7.31 43.67
CA ALA A 32 -3.80 -8.24 43.33
C ALA A 32 -3.31 -9.42 42.50
N PHE A 33 -2.32 -9.19 41.64
CA PHE A 33 -1.67 -10.23 40.84
C PHE A 33 -0.79 -11.16 41.70
N GLU A 34 0.01 -10.60 42.61
CA GLU A 34 0.83 -11.34 43.58
C GLU A 34 -0.02 -12.16 44.57
N ALA A 35 -1.13 -11.58 45.06
CA ALA A 35 -2.08 -12.30 45.91
C ALA A 35 -2.77 -13.46 45.18
N GLY A 36 -2.98 -13.35 43.85
CA GLY A 36 -3.44 -14.45 43.00
C GLY A 36 -2.36 -15.50 42.68
N LEU A 37 -1.07 -15.15 42.82
CA LEU A 37 0.08 -15.99 42.48
C LEU A 37 0.66 -16.78 43.66
N ASN A 38 0.24 -16.51 44.90
CA ASN A 38 0.50 -17.40 46.05
C ASN A 38 -0.09 -18.81 45.88
N GLY A 39 -0.82 -19.08 44.79
CA GLY A 39 -1.36 -20.38 44.44
C GLY A 39 -0.63 -21.19 43.35
N ARG A 40 0.32 -20.65 42.55
CA ARG A 40 0.97 -21.44 41.46
C ARG A 40 2.23 -20.78 40.86
N THR A 41 3.39 -21.36 41.17
CA THR A 41 4.62 -21.50 40.35
C THR A 41 5.19 -20.26 39.62
N THR A 42 6.25 -19.70 40.19
CA THR A 42 7.04 -18.53 39.76
C THR A 42 7.96 -18.71 38.54
N THR A 43 7.98 -19.86 37.87
CA THR A 43 8.92 -20.12 36.75
C THR A 43 8.40 -19.69 35.37
N LYS A 44 7.10 -19.38 35.21
CA LYS A 44 6.52 -19.00 33.90
C LYS A 44 6.69 -17.53 33.53
N TYR A 45 6.85 -16.62 34.50
CA TYR A 45 6.82 -15.16 34.23
C TYR A 45 8.14 -14.58 33.72
N GLN A 46 9.29 -15.13 34.11
CA GLN A 46 10.58 -14.74 33.53
C GLN A 46 10.64 -15.07 32.03
N ASN A 47 10.04 -16.20 31.63
CA ASN A 47 9.90 -16.56 30.22
C ASN A 47 8.95 -15.61 29.46
N LEU A 48 7.83 -15.14 30.05
CA LEU A 48 6.90 -14.23 29.36
C LEU A 48 7.49 -12.83 29.10
N GLN A 49 8.32 -12.28 29.98
CA GLN A 49 9.02 -11.02 29.72
C GLN A 49 10.22 -11.20 28.77
N GLN A 50 10.86 -12.37 28.77
CA GLN A 50 11.92 -12.71 27.81
C GLN A 50 11.36 -13.01 26.40
N PHE A 51 10.13 -13.56 26.31
CA PHE A 51 9.38 -13.76 25.05
C PHE A 51 8.89 -12.45 24.42
N LYS A 52 8.59 -11.41 25.21
CA LYS A 52 8.31 -10.06 24.69
C LYS A 52 9.56 -9.34 24.14
N ARG A 53 10.72 -9.94 24.34
CA ARG A 53 12.02 -9.48 23.86
C ARG A 53 12.63 -10.49 22.90
N ILE A 54 11.79 -11.19 22.12
CA ILE A 54 12.24 -11.71 20.83
C ILE A 54 12.75 -10.47 20.08
N ASN A 55 14.02 -10.49 19.68
CA ASN A 55 14.56 -9.58 18.69
C ASN A 55 13.68 -9.72 17.44
N MET A 56 12.59 -8.97 17.36
CA MET A 56 11.86 -8.78 16.13
C MET A 56 12.84 -8.02 15.23
N LYS A 57 13.46 -8.78 14.33
CA LYS A 57 14.44 -8.24 13.41
C LYS A 57 13.70 -7.22 12.56
N LYS A 58 14.14 -5.96 12.64
CA LYS A 58 13.66 -4.91 11.75
C LYS A 58 13.89 -5.33 10.31
N ILE A 59 12.99 -4.91 9.41
CA ILE A 59 13.18 -5.11 7.98
C ILE A 59 14.37 -4.23 7.57
N SER A 60 15.46 -4.85 7.15
CA SER A 60 16.68 -4.12 6.77
C SER A 60 16.53 -3.35 5.46
N ASN A 61 15.59 -3.80 4.60
CA ASN A 61 15.40 -3.32 3.23
C ASN A 61 14.06 -2.57 3.11
N GLU A 62 13.62 -1.91 4.19
CA GLU A 62 12.26 -1.35 4.27
C GLU A 62 11.99 -0.27 3.24
N GLN A 63 12.99 0.55 2.89
CA GLN A 63 12.87 1.55 1.84
C GLN A 63 12.61 0.90 0.47
N GLU A 64 13.43 -0.08 0.07
CA GLU A 64 13.27 -0.83 -1.19
C GLU A 64 11.89 -1.50 -1.26
N LEU A 65 11.44 -2.09 -0.15
CA LEU A 65 10.11 -2.68 -0.07
C LEU A 65 9.00 -1.64 -0.30
N PHE A 66 9.07 -0.47 0.34
CA PHE A 66 8.03 0.55 0.19
C PHE A 66 8.05 1.21 -1.19
N GLU A 67 9.22 1.38 -1.78
CA GLU A 67 9.37 1.93 -3.14
C GLU A 67 8.71 1.05 -4.20
N LEU A 68 8.65 -0.27 -4.02
CA LEU A 68 7.91 -1.18 -4.91
C LEU A 68 6.40 -0.87 -4.98
N PHE A 69 5.83 -0.27 -3.93
CA PHE A 69 4.39 -0.02 -3.83
C PHE A 69 4.03 1.45 -3.97
N CYS A 70 4.96 2.38 -3.79
CA CYS A 70 4.70 3.81 -3.98
C CYS A 70 4.76 4.19 -5.47
N ASP A 71 3.95 5.17 -5.84
CA ASP A 71 3.86 5.77 -7.17
C ASP A 71 4.20 7.26 -7.03
N LYS A 72 5.48 7.59 -7.24
CA LYS A 72 6.05 8.94 -7.04
C LYS A 72 5.41 9.97 -7.97
N ASP A 73 4.98 9.53 -9.16
CA ASP A 73 4.39 10.39 -10.19
C ASP A 73 2.87 10.54 -10.01
N ASN A 74 2.29 9.93 -8.97
CA ASN A 74 0.85 10.02 -8.75
C ASN A 74 0.44 11.42 -8.28
N CYS A 75 -0.63 11.97 -8.85
CA CYS A 75 -1.20 13.25 -8.40
C CYS A 75 -1.80 13.20 -6.98
N PHE A 76 -2.07 12.01 -6.43
CA PHE A 76 -2.51 11.85 -5.05
C PHE A 76 -1.32 11.54 -4.14
N GLY A 77 -0.90 12.51 -3.32
CA GLY A 77 0.25 12.38 -2.40
C GLY A 77 0.19 11.18 -1.45
N GLN A 78 -0.98 10.58 -1.24
CA GLN A 78 -1.15 9.35 -0.45
C GLN A 78 -0.49 8.10 -1.04
N TYR A 79 -0.14 8.14 -2.32
CA TYR A 79 0.52 7.04 -3.02
C TYR A 79 2.00 7.31 -3.27
N GLN A 80 2.50 8.52 -2.98
CA GLN A 80 3.87 8.92 -3.30
C GLN A 80 4.90 8.43 -2.28
N GLU A 81 4.50 8.22 -1.03
CA GLU A 81 5.39 7.85 0.06
C GLU A 81 4.70 7.01 1.15
N PRO A 82 5.46 6.20 1.91
CA PRO A 82 4.91 5.40 3.00
C PRO A 82 4.45 6.26 4.18
N PHE A 83 3.38 5.81 4.86
CA PHE A 83 2.78 6.50 6.00
C PHE A 83 2.44 5.57 7.15
N LEU A 84 2.44 6.09 8.38
CA LEU A 84 1.99 5.36 9.57
C LEU A 84 0.47 5.45 9.71
N GLU A 85 -0.23 4.34 9.52
CA GLU A 85 -1.66 4.18 9.78
C GLU A 85 -1.91 4.00 11.27
N ILE A 86 -2.57 4.99 11.87
CA ILE A 86 -2.67 5.12 13.33
C ILE A 86 -3.61 4.10 13.99
N VAL A 87 -4.59 3.56 13.28
CA VAL A 87 -5.61 2.66 13.85
C VAL A 87 -5.05 1.25 14.01
N HIS A 88 -4.32 0.78 13.00
CA HIS A 88 -3.74 -0.57 12.98
C HIS A 88 -2.28 -0.59 13.47
N ASN A 89 -1.66 0.57 13.65
CA ASN A 89 -0.25 0.71 14.03
C ASN A 89 0.69 0.00 13.04
N GLU A 90 0.48 0.29 11.76
CA GLU A 90 1.20 -0.27 10.63
C GLU A 90 1.71 0.84 9.73
N VAL A 91 2.85 0.63 9.10
CA VAL A 91 3.36 1.48 8.03
C VAL A 91 2.86 0.94 6.70
N TRP A 92 2.22 1.80 5.94
CA TRP A 92 1.58 1.48 4.67
C TRP A 92 2.32 2.16 3.53
N ALA A 93 2.63 1.39 2.49
CA ALA A 93 2.97 1.90 1.18
C ALA A 93 1.95 1.36 0.18
N ALA A 94 1.45 2.21 -0.70
CA ALA A 94 0.35 1.86 -1.58
C ALA A 94 0.41 2.61 -2.90
N ASN A 95 -0.10 1.97 -3.94
CA ASN A 95 -0.50 2.60 -5.19
C ASN A 95 -2.01 2.38 -5.39
N ARG A 96 -2.53 2.74 -6.57
CA ARG A 96 -3.96 2.61 -6.87
C ARG A 96 -4.48 1.17 -6.88
N ARG A 97 -3.60 0.16 -6.97
CA ARG A 97 -3.97 -1.26 -7.21
C ARG A 97 -3.40 -2.22 -6.17
N MET A 98 -2.35 -1.84 -5.44
CA MET A 98 -1.67 -2.68 -4.48
C MET A 98 -1.26 -1.88 -3.25
N ALA A 99 -1.13 -2.56 -2.11
CA ALA A 99 -0.53 -2.00 -0.92
C ALA A 99 0.23 -3.07 -0.13
N VAL A 100 1.24 -2.62 0.61
CA VAL A 100 1.91 -3.38 1.66
C VAL A 100 1.71 -2.65 2.99
N ALA A 101 1.31 -3.40 4.00
CA ALA A 101 1.15 -2.93 5.37
C ALA A 101 2.08 -3.74 6.28
N VAL A 102 3.00 -3.06 6.95
CA VAL A 102 3.99 -3.66 7.83
C VAL A 102 3.73 -3.19 9.25
N LYS A 103 3.71 -4.09 10.24
CA LYS A 103 3.63 -3.66 11.65
C LYS A 103 4.72 -2.64 11.98
N ALA A 104 4.35 -1.53 12.62
CA ALA A 104 5.29 -0.45 12.92
C ALA A 104 6.48 -0.89 13.78
N GLU A 105 6.34 -1.95 14.57
CA GLU A 105 7.43 -2.53 15.36
C GLU A 105 8.51 -3.22 14.52
N LEU A 106 8.24 -3.52 13.24
CA LEU A 106 9.20 -4.09 12.29
C LEU A 106 9.91 -3.02 11.44
N VAL A 107 9.43 -1.78 11.48
CA VAL A 107 9.95 -0.66 10.70
C VAL A 107 10.85 0.22 11.57
N SER A 108 11.99 0.66 11.04
CA SER A 108 12.96 1.50 11.76
C SER A 108 12.69 2.99 11.56
N GLU A 109 12.34 3.37 10.34
CA GLU A 109 12.04 4.73 9.96
C GLU A 109 10.74 5.27 10.57
N LYS A 110 10.72 6.59 10.73
CA LYS A 110 9.54 7.32 11.21
C LYS A 110 8.80 7.87 10.01
N HIS A 111 7.53 7.51 9.90
CA HIS A 111 6.66 8.00 8.83
C HIS A 111 5.67 9.03 9.34
N HIS A 112 5.23 9.90 8.43
CA HIS A 112 4.15 10.83 8.74
C HIS A 112 2.87 10.04 9.06
N LYS A 113 2.03 10.58 9.95
CA LYS A 113 0.85 9.87 10.42
C LYS A 113 -0.35 10.16 9.54
N ARG A 114 -1.13 9.12 9.26
CA ARG A 114 -2.36 9.23 8.51
C ARG A 114 -3.41 8.28 9.05
N LYS A 115 -4.67 8.64 8.88
CA LYS A 115 -5.81 7.74 9.12
C LYS A 115 -6.40 7.33 7.78
N LEU A 116 -6.64 6.04 7.58
CA LEU A 116 -7.43 5.60 6.43
C LEU A 116 -8.87 6.09 6.58
N THR A 117 -9.37 6.77 5.53
CA THR A 117 -10.73 7.33 5.52
C THR A 117 -11.78 6.30 5.10
N LYS A 118 -11.35 5.19 4.50
CA LYS A 118 -12.22 4.09 4.06
C LYS A 118 -11.63 2.77 4.52
N ASN A 119 -12.51 1.89 4.99
CA ASN A 119 -12.16 0.50 5.25
C ASN A 119 -11.95 -0.23 3.92
N ILE A 120 -11.05 -1.20 3.94
CA ILE A 120 -10.82 -2.08 2.80
C ILE A 120 -11.88 -3.16 2.82
N GLU A 121 -12.52 -3.36 1.67
CA GLU A 121 -13.45 -4.47 1.47
C GLU A 121 -12.65 -5.67 0.97
N PHE A 122 -12.76 -6.80 1.67
CA PHE A 122 -12.09 -8.05 1.34
C PHE A 122 -13.04 -9.03 0.67
N GLY A 123 -12.49 -9.97 -0.09
CA GLY A 123 -13.28 -11.04 -0.70
C GLY A 123 -13.59 -12.16 0.30
N THR A 124 -13.82 -13.36 -0.21
CA THR A 124 -14.18 -14.52 0.61
C THR A 124 -13.00 -14.91 1.50
N PRO A 125 -13.19 -15.10 2.83
CA PRO A 125 -12.14 -15.59 3.71
C PRO A 125 -11.63 -16.96 3.29
N CYS A 126 -10.33 -17.18 3.41
CA CYS A 126 -9.66 -18.46 3.14
C CYS A 126 -8.38 -18.60 3.99
N ASN A 127 -7.65 -19.70 3.80
CA ASN A 127 -6.39 -19.99 4.49
C ASN A 127 -5.37 -20.68 3.57
N ALA A 128 -5.49 -20.48 2.26
CA ALA A 128 -4.66 -21.13 1.26
C ALA A 128 -3.19 -20.67 1.36
N LYS A 129 -2.27 -21.51 0.88
CA LYS A 129 -0.84 -21.23 0.98
C LYS A 129 -0.30 -20.92 -0.40
N VAL A 130 0.25 -19.71 -0.55
CA VAL A 130 0.82 -19.26 -1.81
C VAL A 130 2.33 -19.24 -1.67
N THR A 131 3.03 -19.98 -2.52
CA THR A 131 4.50 -20.04 -2.47
C THR A 131 5.14 -19.10 -3.48
N LEU A 132 6.31 -18.55 -3.14
CA LEU A 132 7.11 -17.74 -4.07
C LEU A 132 7.38 -18.51 -5.38
N LYS A 133 7.69 -19.81 -5.23
CA LYS A 133 7.91 -20.71 -6.35
C LYS A 133 6.69 -20.78 -7.26
N ALA A 134 5.49 -20.98 -6.72
CA ALA A 134 4.27 -21.06 -7.53
C ALA A 134 3.97 -19.76 -8.27
N ILE A 135 4.21 -18.59 -7.64
CA ILE A 135 4.10 -17.28 -8.29
C ILE A 135 5.09 -17.18 -9.45
N LYS A 136 6.38 -17.48 -9.22
CA LYS A 136 7.41 -17.43 -10.26
C LYS A 136 7.17 -18.43 -11.40
N ASP A 137 6.71 -19.63 -11.09
CA ASP A 137 6.36 -20.65 -12.07
C ASP A 137 5.19 -20.19 -12.96
N ALA A 138 4.26 -19.39 -12.43
CA ALA A 138 3.19 -18.77 -13.21
C ALA A 138 3.70 -17.60 -14.06
N LEU A 139 4.54 -16.72 -13.50
CA LEU A 139 5.17 -15.61 -14.25
C LEU A 139 6.05 -16.13 -15.40
N ALA A 140 6.73 -17.26 -15.24
CA ALA A 140 7.54 -17.87 -16.28
C ALA A 140 6.70 -18.44 -17.46
N LYS A 141 5.38 -18.60 -17.29
CA LYS A 141 4.45 -19.05 -18.35
C LYS A 141 3.82 -17.90 -19.12
N LEU A 142 4.12 -16.65 -18.75
CA LEU A 142 3.60 -15.48 -19.46
C LEU A 142 3.98 -15.55 -20.94
N PRO A 143 3.06 -15.19 -21.85
CA PRO A 143 3.36 -15.20 -23.28
C PRO A 143 4.44 -14.17 -23.57
N MET A 144 5.33 -14.52 -24.49
CA MET A 144 6.33 -13.59 -25.00
C MET A 144 5.69 -12.77 -26.12
N VAL A 145 5.74 -11.45 -26.00
CA VAL A 145 5.27 -10.48 -26.99
C VAL A 145 6.44 -9.63 -27.48
N GLU A 146 6.33 -9.12 -28.70
CA GLU A 146 7.33 -8.18 -29.22
C GLU A 146 7.20 -6.85 -28.46
N GLU A 147 8.30 -6.36 -27.91
CA GLU A 147 8.39 -5.08 -27.23
C GLU A 147 8.08 -3.97 -28.24
N GLU A 148 7.15 -3.11 -27.86
CA GLU A 148 6.81 -1.89 -28.58
C GLU A 148 7.37 -0.73 -27.79
N ASP A 149 8.16 0.10 -28.47
CA ASP A 149 8.65 1.37 -27.95
C ASP A 149 7.86 2.50 -28.58
N MET A 150 7.58 3.54 -27.79
CA MET A 150 6.97 4.77 -28.27
C MET A 150 8.00 5.87 -28.12
N GLU A 151 8.52 6.33 -29.25
CA GLU A 151 9.37 7.51 -29.27
C GLU A 151 8.49 8.75 -29.26
N ASP A 152 8.81 9.70 -28.37
CA ASP A 152 8.26 11.05 -28.42
C ASP A 152 8.64 11.68 -29.77
N VAL A 153 7.63 12.16 -30.50
CA VAL A 153 7.82 12.86 -31.77
C VAL A 153 7.55 14.34 -31.53
N ASP A 154 8.37 15.20 -32.15
CA ASP A 154 8.12 16.64 -32.14
C ASP A 154 6.68 16.93 -32.59
N CYS A 155 5.99 17.76 -31.82
CA CYS A 155 4.64 18.18 -32.16
C CYS A 155 4.69 19.12 -33.37
N ASP A 156 4.20 18.64 -34.51
CA ASP A 156 4.14 19.38 -35.79
C ASP A 156 3.47 20.76 -35.67
N GLU A 157 2.52 20.94 -34.73
CA GLU A 157 1.80 22.21 -34.55
C GLU A 157 2.68 23.31 -33.93
N CYS A 158 3.68 22.92 -33.15
CA CYS A 158 4.55 23.87 -32.45
C CYS A 158 6.03 23.66 -32.75
N ASP A 159 6.35 22.83 -33.75
CA ASP A 159 7.70 22.46 -34.14
C ASP A 159 8.60 22.09 -32.95
N GLY A 160 8.09 21.25 -32.04
CA GLY A 160 8.86 20.82 -30.86
C GLY A 160 8.97 21.85 -29.73
N SER A 161 8.51 23.09 -29.92
CA SER A 161 8.73 24.18 -28.95
C SER A 161 7.80 24.11 -27.73
N GLY A 162 6.67 23.42 -27.86
CA GLY A 162 5.59 23.41 -26.88
C GLY A 162 4.78 24.70 -26.85
N LYS A 163 5.07 25.69 -27.70
CA LYS A 163 4.43 27.01 -27.65
C LYS A 163 3.91 27.42 -29.01
N VAL A 164 2.79 28.13 -29.01
CA VAL A 164 2.19 28.71 -30.21
C VAL A 164 1.90 30.19 -29.99
N GLU A 165 2.05 30.97 -31.04
CA GLU A 165 1.61 32.36 -31.05
C GLU A 165 0.10 32.38 -31.32
N CYS A 166 -0.63 33.07 -30.45
CA CYS A 166 -2.07 33.17 -30.48
C CYS A 166 -2.47 34.64 -30.49
N GLU A 167 -3.45 34.99 -31.30
CA GLU A 167 -4.11 36.29 -31.24
C GLU A 167 -5.42 36.15 -30.46
N TYR A 168 -5.64 37.04 -29.49
CA TYR A 168 -6.95 37.18 -28.86
C TYR A 168 -7.47 38.61 -28.98
N ILE A 169 -8.77 38.73 -29.24
CA ILE A 169 -9.45 40.01 -29.32
C ILE A 169 -10.15 40.25 -27.99
N ASP A 170 -9.83 41.35 -27.33
CA ASP A 170 -10.47 41.72 -26.07
C ASP A 170 -11.89 42.28 -26.27
N ASN A 171 -12.60 42.52 -25.17
CA ASN A 171 -13.97 43.05 -25.21
C ASN A 171 -14.07 44.48 -25.77
N ASN A 172 -12.94 45.18 -25.93
CA ASN A 172 -12.85 46.49 -26.55
C ASN A 172 -12.50 46.40 -28.05
N GLY A 173 -12.36 45.18 -28.58
CA GLY A 173 -12.00 44.94 -29.98
C GLY A 173 -10.51 45.11 -30.28
N ALA A 174 -9.65 45.20 -29.27
CA ALA A 174 -8.21 45.27 -29.48
C ALA A 174 -7.63 43.84 -29.62
N THR A 175 -6.82 43.63 -30.66
CA THR A 175 -6.07 42.38 -30.87
C THR A 175 -4.78 42.41 -30.05
N HIS A 176 -4.53 41.35 -29.30
CA HIS A 176 -3.31 41.13 -28.54
C HIS A 176 -2.65 39.84 -29.01
N GLU A 177 -1.34 39.89 -29.20
CA GLU A 177 -0.51 38.73 -29.52
C GLU A 177 0.04 38.14 -28.22
N VAL A 178 -0.16 36.85 -28.02
CA VAL A 178 0.30 36.13 -26.82
C VAL A 178 0.92 34.81 -27.21
N THR A 179 2.01 34.45 -26.54
CA THR A 179 2.55 33.09 -26.61
C THR A 179 1.84 32.24 -25.57
N ALA A 180 1.22 31.16 -26.00
CA ALA A 180 0.54 30.21 -25.14
C ALA A 180 1.12 28.79 -25.32
N ASP A 181 0.83 27.92 -24.36
CA ASP A 181 1.15 26.51 -24.49
C ASP A 181 0.39 25.92 -25.68
N CYS A 182 1.07 25.13 -26.50
CA CYS A 182 0.47 24.47 -27.64
C CYS A 182 -0.65 23.54 -27.15
N PRO A 183 -1.89 23.69 -27.67
CA PRO A 183 -3.03 22.91 -27.19
C PRO A 183 -2.98 21.44 -27.62
N ILE A 184 -2.13 21.09 -28.60
CA ILE A 184 -1.99 19.73 -29.12
C ILE A 184 -1.09 18.90 -28.21
N CYS A 185 0.07 19.43 -27.84
CA CYS A 185 1.03 18.76 -26.95
C CYS A 185 0.94 19.26 -25.49
N PHE A 186 -0.03 20.12 -25.17
CA PHE A 186 -0.22 20.69 -23.84
C PHE A 186 1.05 21.33 -23.25
N GLY A 187 1.81 22.04 -24.09
CA GLY A 187 3.03 22.71 -23.65
C GLY A 187 4.30 21.85 -23.62
N THR A 188 4.22 20.55 -23.88
CA THR A 188 5.40 19.66 -23.78
C THR A 188 6.35 19.80 -24.95
N GLY A 189 5.82 20.15 -26.13
CA GLY A 189 6.56 20.14 -27.40
C GLY A 189 6.52 18.80 -28.13
N TYR A 190 6.03 17.73 -27.49
CA TYR A 190 6.07 16.38 -28.04
C TYR A 190 4.71 15.70 -27.98
N VAL A 191 4.46 14.77 -28.89
CA VAL A 191 3.30 13.88 -28.89
C VAL A 191 3.77 12.43 -29.00
N ASP A 192 2.98 11.51 -28.44
CA ASP A 192 3.27 10.08 -28.52
C ASP A 192 3.35 9.63 -29.99
N GLY A 193 4.51 9.06 -30.38
CA GLY A 193 4.71 8.52 -31.71
C GLY A 193 3.94 7.22 -31.97
N ALA A 194 4.00 6.76 -33.22
CA ALA A 194 3.48 5.43 -33.56
C ALA A 194 4.31 4.34 -32.87
N PRO A 195 3.68 3.29 -32.30
CA PRO A 195 4.40 2.18 -31.68
C PRO A 195 5.37 1.55 -32.67
N LYS A 196 6.65 1.44 -32.30
CA LYS A 196 7.68 0.77 -33.09
C LYS A 196 8.05 -0.55 -32.42
N LYS A 197 7.93 -1.62 -33.18
CA LYS A 197 8.42 -2.94 -32.80
C LYS A 197 9.94 -2.93 -32.73
N THR A 198 10.50 -3.24 -31.57
CA THR A 198 11.96 -3.25 -31.35
C THR A 198 12.63 -4.55 -31.80
N GLY A 199 11.83 -5.59 -32.10
CA GLY A 199 12.30 -6.95 -32.38
C GLY A 199 12.74 -7.73 -31.14
N LYS A 200 12.73 -7.11 -29.95
CA LYS A 200 13.01 -7.78 -28.68
C LYS A 200 11.73 -8.44 -28.16
N MET A 201 11.82 -9.68 -27.72
CA MET A 201 10.71 -10.39 -27.10
C MET A 201 10.75 -10.19 -25.58
N ILE A 202 9.64 -9.74 -24.99
CA ILE A 202 9.47 -9.55 -23.54
C ILE A 202 8.24 -10.32 -23.05
N ALA A 203 8.20 -10.66 -21.76
CA ALA A 203 7.02 -11.28 -21.16
C ALA A 203 5.87 -10.25 -21.05
N ASP A 204 4.67 -10.64 -21.45
CA ASP A 204 3.49 -9.78 -21.31
C ASP A 204 2.95 -9.81 -19.88
N PHE A 205 3.42 -8.89 -19.05
CA PHE A 205 2.94 -8.73 -17.67
C PHE A 205 1.51 -8.15 -17.57
N SER A 206 0.87 -7.81 -18.69
CA SER A 206 -0.58 -7.51 -18.75
C SER A 206 -1.43 -8.76 -18.92
N THR A 207 -0.81 -9.94 -19.11
CA THR A 207 -1.55 -11.20 -19.13
C THR A 207 -2.15 -11.51 -17.74
N PRO A 208 -3.46 -11.86 -17.67
CA PRO A 208 -4.09 -12.23 -16.42
C PRO A 208 -3.60 -13.59 -15.88
N ILE A 209 -3.36 -13.64 -14.57
CA ILE A 209 -3.04 -14.85 -13.82
C ILE A 209 -4.11 -15.04 -12.74
N LYS A 210 -4.63 -16.26 -12.62
CA LYS A 210 -5.58 -16.65 -11.58
C LYS A 210 -4.85 -17.05 -10.30
N LEU A 211 -5.29 -16.48 -9.19
CA LEU A 211 -4.85 -16.79 -7.85
C LEU A 211 -6.07 -16.95 -6.94
N GLY A 212 -6.35 -18.18 -6.52
CA GLY A 212 -7.59 -18.52 -5.84
C GLY A 212 -8.81 -18.26 -6.74
N GLU A 213 -9.77 -17.49 -6.25
CA GLU A 213 -11.02 -17.18 -6.99
C GLU A 213 -10.94 -15.91 -7.86
N ALA A 214 -9.78 -15.25 -7.94
CA ALA A 214 -9.65 -13.96 -8.61
C ALA A 214 -8.50 -13.92 -9.62
N TYR A 215 -8.59 -12.97 -10.54
CA TYR A 215 -7.61 -12.70 -11.58
C TYR A 215 -6.80 -11.45 -11.25
N PHE A 216 -5.50 -11.49 -11.53
CA PHE A 216 -4.57 -10.40 -11.32
C PHE A 216 -3.70 -10.22 -12.56
N MET A 217 -3.34 -8.98 -12.87
CA MET A 217 -2.34 -8.73 -13.90
C MET A 217 -0.98 -9.29 -13.45
N GLY A 218 -0.22 -9.89 -14.38
CA GLY A 218 1.09 -10.46 -14.11
C GLY A 218 2.02 -9.52 -13.36
N TYR A 219 2.08 -8.23 -13.73
CA TYR A 219 2.95 -7.25 -13.06
C TYR A 219 2.65 -7.10 -11.55
N ARG A 220 1.40 -7.33 -11.11
CA ARG A 220 1.05 -7.25 -9.68
C ARG A 220 1.64 -8.42 -8.90
N LEU A 221 1.68 -9.60 -9.52
CA LEU A 221 2.26 -10.79 -8.92
C LEU A 221 3.79 -10.76 -8.99
N ASP A 222 4.35 -10.09 -10.00
CA ASP A 222 5.79 -9.81 -10.07
C ASP A 222 6.25 -8.91 -8.92
N ILE A 223 5.57 -7.78 -8.67
CA ILE A 223 5.83 -6.92 -7.51
C ILE A 223 5.70 -7.71 -6.20
N LEU A 224 4.70 -8.57 -6.08
CA LEU A 224 4.54 -9.44 -4.91
C LEU A 224 5.72 -10.40 -4.75
N ALA A 225 6.19 -11.02 -5.83
CA ALA A 225 7.35 -11.92 -5.81
C ALA A 225 8.63 -11.17 -5.39
N GLN A 226 8.89 -10.00 -5.97
CA GLN A 226 10.03 -9.15 -5.59
C GLN A 226 9.98 -8.77 -4.10
N ALA A 227 8.79 -8.39 -3.60
CA ALA A 227 8.60 -8.07 -2.19
C ALA A 227 8.85 -9.28 -1.27
N MET A 228 8.40 -10.48 -1.67
CA MET A 228 8.70 -11.72 -0.95
C MET A 228 10.20 -12.00 -0.90
N GLU A 229 10.93 -11.78 -2.00
CA GLU A 229 12.39 -11.95 -2.06
C GLU A 229 13.12 -10.98 -1.13
N LEU A 230 12.76 -9.70 -1.14
CA LEU A 230 13.34 -8.68 -0.25
C LEU A 230 13.17 -9.04 1.23
N LEU A 231 12.05 -9.70 1.56
CA LEU A 231 11.74 -10.13 2.92
C LEU A 231 12.27 -11.52 3.27
N GLY A 232 12.81 -12.27 2.30
CA GLY A 232 13.22 -13.65 2.48
C GLY A 232 12.06 -14.61 2.78
N LEU A 233 10.87 -14.32 2.24
CA LEU A 233 9.66 -15.12 2.44
C LEU A 233 9.49 -16.15 1.32
N GLU A 234 9.33 -17.42 1.68
CA GLU A 234 9.02 -18.47 0.69
C GLU A 234 7.53 -18.73 0.54
N THR A 235 6.72 -18.38 1.54
CA THR A 235 5.28 -18.70 1.58
C THR A 235 4.49 -17.58 2.24
N LEU A 236 3.33 -17.27 1.67
CA LEU A 236 2.30 -16.40 2.23
C LEU A 236 1.05 -17.21 2.58
N THR A 237 0.29 -16.73 3.56
CA THR A 237 -1.07 -17.20 3.82
C THR A 237 -2.05 -16.25 3.15
N MET A 238 -2.81 -16.73 2.18
CA MET A 238 -3.94 -15.97 1.63
C MET A 238 -5.09 -16.06 2.64
N THR A 239 -5.46 -14.93 3.24
CA THR A 239 -6.52 -14.84 4.25
C THR A 239 -7.87 -14.49 3.65
N HIS A 240 -7.86 -13.81 2.50
CA HIS A 240 -9.05 -13.47 1.74
C HIS A 240 -8.74 -13.57 0.25
N HIS A 241 -9.62 -14.22 -0.51
CA HIS A 241 -9.58 -14.15 -1.96
C HIS A 241 -9.84 -12.71 -2.43
N GLY A 242 -9.37 -12.38 -3.62
CA GLY A 242 -9.89 -11.23 -4.34
C GLY A 242 -11.31 -11.52 -4.80
N GLY A 243 -12.06 -10.48 -5.16
CA GLY A 243 -13.33 -10.70 -5.83
C GLY A 243 -13.98 -9.42 -6.32
N TYR A 244 -15.14 -9.59 -6.95
CA TYR A 244 -15.99 -8.49 -7.34
C TYR A 244 -17.33 -8.58 -6.61
N GLY A 245 -17.69 -7.50 -5.91
CA GLY A 245 -19.06 -7.26 -5.46
C GLY A 245 -19.76 -6.29 -6.40
N ILE A 246 -21.08 -6.15 -6.27
CA ILE A 246 -21.88 -5.19 -7.05
C ILE A 246 -21.25 -3.78 -6.93
N GLY A 247 -20.60 -3.32 -8.00
CA GLY A 247 -19.98 -2.00 -8.10
C GLY A 247 -18.70 -1.77 -7.27
N LYS A 248 -18.11 -2.79 -6.65
CA LYS A 248 -16.90 -2.63 -5.80
C LYS A 248 -15.94 -3.82 -5.90
N GLY A 249 -14.68 -3.53 -6.20
CA GLY A 249 -13.60 -4.50 -6.11
C GLY A 249 -13.29 -4.84 -4.65
N ARG A 250 -13.13 -6.13 -4.36
CA ARG A 250 -12.74 -6.66 -3.05
C ARG A 250 -11.30 -7.13 -3.11
N ALA A 251 -10.47 -6.61 -2.21
CA ALA A 251 -9.03 -6.90 -2.20
C ALA A 251 -8.77 -8.36 -1.80
N CYS A 252 -7.77 -8.95 -2.45
CA CYS A 252 -7.08 -10.14 -1.96
C CYS A 252 -6.11 -9.73 -0.86
N GLU A 253 -6.04 -10.51 0.21
CA GLU A 253 -5.11 -10.29 1.31
C GLU A 253 -4.20 -11.51 1.49
N LEU A 254 -2.90 -11.27 1.46
CA LEU A 254 -1.87 -12.25 1.77
C LEU A 254 -1.01 -11.78 2.94
N GLN A 255 -0.65 -12.67 3.85
CA GLN A 255 0.08 -12.29 5.07
C GLN A 255 1.20 -13.27 5.41
N ALA A 256 2.30 -12.73 5.96
CA ALA A 256 3.35 -13.46 6.64
C ALA A 256 4.11 -12.54 7.60
N ASP A 257 4.51 -13.04 8.76
CA ASP A 257 5.48 -12.40 9.68
C ASP A 257 5.22 -10.92 10.02
N GLY A 258 3.95 -10.53 10.16
CA GLY A 258 3.57 -9.14 10.48
C GLY A 258 3.59 -8.18 9.28
N VAL A 259 3.67 -8.72 8.07
CA VAL A 259 3.49 -8.04 6.79
C VAL A 259 2.20 -8.52 6.13
N ARG A 260 1.43 -7.58 5.58
CA ARG A 260 0.20 -7.83 4.82
C ARG A 260 0.33 -7.22 3.43
N PHE A 261 0.01 -8.00 2.43
CA PHE A 261 -0.07 -7.59 1.03
C PHE A 261 -1.52 -7.54 0.60
N LEU A 262 -1.88 -6.45 -0.06
CA LEU A 262 -3.23 -6.16 -0.50
C LEU A 262 -3.21 -5.99 -2.01
N LEU A 263 -3.89 -6.88 -2.73
CA LEU A 263 -3.92 -6.87 -4.19
C LEU A 263 -5.35 -6.64 -4.66
N ALA A 264 -5.57 -5.58 -5.45
CA ALA A 264 -6.83 -5.40 -6.15
C ALA A 264 -6.93 -6.43 -7.29
N PRO A 265 -8.04 -7.16 -7.42
CA PRO A 265 -8.28 -8.05 -8.56
C PRO A 265 -8.56 -7.26 -9.84
N MET A 266 -8.56 -7.96 -10.96
CA MET A 266 -9.09 -7.47 -12.24
C MET A 266 -10.62 -7.48 -12.23
N LEU A 267 -11.19 -6.56 -13.02
CA LEU A 267 -12.62 -6.54 -13.34
C LEU A 267 -12.83 -7.40 -14.60
N ALA A 268 -12.68 -8.71 -14.49
CA ALA A 268 -12.85 -9.62 -15.62
C ALA A 268 -13.79 -10.76 -15.22
N GLU A 269 -14.89 -10.90 -15.96
CA GLU A 269 -15.88 -11.98 -15.76
C GLU A 269 -15.54 -13.23 -16.60
N ASP A 270 -14.88 -13.05 -17.75
CA ASP A 270 -14.45 -14.13 -18.64
C ASP A 270 -13.02 -13.89 -19.14
N VAL A 271 -12.07 -14.68 -18.65
CA VAL A 271 -10.69 -14.70 -19.17
C VAL A 271 -10.45 -16.06 -19.82
N HIS A 272 -10.05 -16.06 -21.09
CA HIS A 272 -9.62 -17.27 -21.80
C HIS A 272 -8.10 -17.44 -21.69
N ASN A 273 -7.60 -18.68 -21.70
CA ASN A 273 -6.16 -19.02 -21.59
C ASN A 273 -5.50 -18.54 -20.29
N VAL A 274 -6.08 -18.95 -19.16
CA VAL A 274 -5.66 -18.52 -17.83
C VAL A 274 -4.43 -19.30 -17.35
N ILE A 275 -3.39 -18.58 -16.92
CA ILE A 275 -2.32 -19.15 -16.11
C ILE A 275 -2.83 -19.21 -14.67
N GLU A 276 -2.82 -20.39 -14.06
CA GLU A 276 -3.30 -20.60 -12.69
C GLU A 276 -2.15 -20.90 -11.74
N ILE A 277 -2.17 -20.25 -10.57
CA ILE A 277 -1.30 -20.56 -9.44
C ILE A 277 -2.02 -21.59 -8.58
N GLU A 278 -1.39 -22.75 -8.37
CA GLU A 278 -1.84 -23.74 -7.40
C GLU A 278 -1.66 -23.20 -5.97
N VAL A 279 -2.72 -23.23 -5.17
CA VAL A 279 -2.80 -22.66 -3.80
C VAL A 279 -3.35 -23.64 -2.77
#